data_AF-A0A089LBP5-F1
#
_entry.id   AF-A0A089LBP5-F1
#
_cell.length_a   1.000
_cell.length_b   1.000
_cell.length_c   1.000
_cell.angle_alpha   90.00
_cell.angle_beta   90.00
_cell.angle_gamma   90.00
#
_symmetry.space_group_name_H-M   'P 1'
#
loop_
_entity.id
_entity.type
_entity.pdbx_description
1 polymer ?
#
loop_
_entity_poly.entity_id
_entity_poly.type
_entity_poly.pdbx_seq_one_letter_code
_entity_poly.pdbx_strand_id
1 'polypeptide(L)'
;MYNEDDGADPKNHHRELWNTYEALAGFMGAQLIGHPFPQTMGSLVSLELMTKFHTSLLAERLLLNSGFCHEAYCILRLMLEYTITLKFILLQPDERAVRYLDDTAAASRPFDFDIPLMADETNMQEWLPVIEHPLSGCSSPLEAGDVLAKSCELTALMLETCRNR
;
A
#
# COMPACT_ATOMS: atom_id res chain seq x y z
N MET A 1 -35.94 -20.98 -22.97
CA MET A 1 -35.27 -20.67 -21.69
C MET A 1 -33.82 -21.07 -21.88
N TYR A 2 -33.03 -20.16 -22.45
CA TYR A 2 -31.57 -20.28 -22.48
C TYR A 2 -31.08 -19.34 -21.40
N ASN A 3 -30.37 -19.87 -20.42
CA ASN A 3 -29.68 -19.05 -19.42
C ASN A 3 -28.61 -18.28 -20.18
N GLU A 4 -28.84 -16.99 -20.38
CA GLU A 4 -27.78 -16.05 -20.70
C GLU A 4 -26.87 -16.05 -19.48
N ASP A 5 -25.74 -16.72 -19.64
CA ASP A 5 -24.61 -16.66 -18.74
C ASP A 5 -24.31 -15.17 -18.53
N ASP A 6 -24.46 -14.72 -17.29
CA ASP A 6 -24.26 -13.34 -16.82
C ASP A 6 -22.75 -13.05 -16.80
N GLY A 7 -22.11 -13.21 -17.97
CA GLY A 7 -20.70 -13.00 -18.20
C GLY A 7 -20.41 -11.52 -18.15
N ALA A 8 -20.17 -11.01 -16.95
CA ALA A 8 -19.68 -9.66 -16.74
C ALA A 8 -18.50 -9.39 -17.69
N ASP A 9 -18.68 -8.44 -18.62
CA ASP A 9 -17.64 -8.06 -19.58
C ASP A 9 -16.36 -7.69 -18.80
N PRO A 10 -15.22 -8.36 -19.03
CA PRO A 10 -13.97 -8.08 -18.32
C PRO A 10 -13.54 -6.62 -18.42
N LYS A 11 -13.96 -5.89 -19.47
CA LYS A 11 -13.74 -4.45 -19.60
C LYS A 11 -14.54 -3.62 -18.60
N ASN A 12 -15.76 -4.06 -18.26
CA ASN A 12 -16.57 -3.41 -17.24
C ASN A 12 -15.96 -3.59 -15.85
N HIS A 13 -15.47 -4.79 -15.53
CA HIS A 13 -14.82 -5.08 -14.26
C HIS A 13 -13.54 -4.25 -14.05
N HIS A 14 -12.65 -4.19 -15.05
CA HIS A 14 -11.44 -3.37 -14.97
C HIS A 14 -11.75 -1.88 -14.78
N ARG A 15 -12.77 -1.36 -15.46
CA ARG A 15 -13.21 0.04 -15.32
C ARG A 15 -13.75 0.33 -13.92
N GLU A 16 -14.49 -0.59 -13.33
CA GLU A 16 -15.00 -0.46 -11.95
C GLU A 16 -13.88 -0.44 -10.91
N LEU A 17 -12.90 -1.34 -11.06
CA LEU A 17 -11.69 -1.33 -10.23
C LEU A 17 -10.92 -0.01 -10.38
N TRP A 18 -10.80 0.50 -11.61
CA TRP A 18 -10.12 1.77 -11.87
C TRP A 18 -10.83 2.95 -11.18
N ASN A 19 -12.15 3.02 -11.28
CA ASN A 19 -12.93 4.05 -10.61
C ASN A 19 -12.80 3.97 -9.08
N THR A 20 -12.76 2.74 -8.54
CA THR A 20 -12.56 2.50 -7.10
C THR A 20 -11.18 2.98 -6.67
N TYR A 21 -10.14 2.66 -7.44
CA TYR A 21 -8.77 3.10 -7.19
C TYR A 21 -8.64 4.62 -7.16
N GLU A 22 -9.20 5.32 -8.15
CA GLU A 22 -9.18 6.79 -8.21
C GLU A 22 -9.92 7.41 -7.02
N ALA A 23 -11.07 6.85 -6.63
CA ALA A 23 -11.81 7.32 -5.47
C ALA A 23 -11.00 7.15 -4.17
N LEU A 24 -10.37 6.00 -3.97
CA LEU A 24 -9.52 5.71 -2.81
C LEU A 24 -8.30 6.64 -2.75
N ALA A 25 -7.65 6.90 -3.89
CA ALA A 25 -6.57 7.88 -3.97
C ALA A 25 -7.05 9.28 -3.57
N GLY A 26 -8.22 9.69 -4.04
CA GLY A 26 -8.85 10.96 -3.65
C GLY A 26 -9.15 11.04 -2.16
N PHE A 27 -9.67 9.95 -1.55
CA PHE A 27 -9.91 9.90 -0.11
C PHE A 27 -8.62 10.00 0.71
N MET A 28 -7.56 9.33 0.28
CA MET A 28 -6.25 9.40 0.94
C MET A 28 -5.67 10.82 0.87
N GLY A 29 -5.76 11.48 -0.29
CA GLY A 29 -5.36 12.87 -0.45
C GLY A 29 -6.15 13.82 0.46
N ALA A 30 -7.47 13.64 0.55
CA ALA A 30 -8.32 14.43 1.45
C ALA A 30 -7.97 14.21 2.93
N GLN A 31 -7.66 12.96 3.33
CA GLN A 31 -7.24 12.64 4.69
C GLN A 31 -5.90 13.30 5.05
N LEU A 32 -4.95 13.32 4.12
CA LEU A 32 -3.66 14.00 4.30
C LEU A 32 -3.82 15.52 4.48
N ILE A 33 -4.67 16.16 3.67
CA ILE A 33 -4.94 17.61 3.79
C ILE A 33 -5.63 17.94 5.12
N GLY A 34 -6.56 17.09 5.56
CA GLY A 34 -7.27 17.26 6.82
C GLY A 34 -6.47 16.84 8.06
N HIS A 35 -5.30 16.22 7.89
CA HIS A 35 -4.55 15.69 9.01
C HIS A 35 -4.02 16.82 9.90
N PRO A 36 -4.20 16.76 11.24
CA PRO A 36 -3.68 17.78 12.13
C PRO A 36 -2.15 17.83 12.07
N PHE A 37 -1.60 19.01 12.37
CA PHE A 37 -0.15 19.18 12.45
C PHE A 37 0.42 18.26 13.55
N PRO A 38 1.44 17.44 13.24
CA PRO A 38 1.96 16.44 14.16
C PRO A 38 2.50 17.08 15.44
N GLN A 39 2.05 16.57 16.60
CA GLN A 39 2.46 17.05 17.93
C GLN A 39 3.41 16.06 18.64
N THR A 40 3.50 14.83 18.14
CA THR A 40 4.34 13.76 18.67
C THR A 40 5.18 13.13 17.56
N MET A 41 6.28 12.46 17.95
CA MET A 41 7.12 11.75 16.99
C MET A 41 6.34 10.67 16.25
N GLY A 42 5.52 9.90 16.96
CA GLY A 42 4.62 8.92 16.35
C GLY A 42 3.69 9.52 15.31
N SER A 43 3.11 10.70 15.58
CA SER A 43 2.25 11.40 14.61
C SER A 43 3.02 11.95 13.41
N LEU A 44 4.28 12.36 13.58
CA LEU A 44 5.14 12.85 12.51
C LEU A 44 5.52 11.71 11.55
N VAL A 45 6.07 10.62 12.08
CA VAL A 45 6.45 9.44 11.27
C VAL A 45 5.23 8.83 10.60
N SER A 46 4.10 8.82 11.31
CA SER A 46 2.84 8.38 10.73
C SER A 46 2.42 9.21 9.51
N LEU A 47 2.49 10.54 9.61
CA LEU A 47 2.16 11.44 8.51
C LEU A 47 3.15 11.27 7.34
N GLU A 48 4.43 11.06 7.64
CA GLU A 48 5.45 10.75 6.64
C GLU A 48 5.11 9.48 5.86
N LEU A 49 4.80 8.37 6.56
CA LEU A 49 4.44 7.09 5.94
C LEU A 49 3.16 7.19 5.11
N MET A 50 2.15 7.90 5.61
CA MET A 50 0.92 8.19 4.85
C MET A 50 1.21 8.98 3.57
N THR A 51 2.10 9.98 3.65
CA THR A 51 2.48 10.80 2.50
C THR A 51 3.26 10.00 1.47
N LYS A 52 4.21 9.16 1.91
CA LYS A 52 4.95 8.24 1.04
C LYS A 52 4.01 7.26 0.36
N PHE A 53 3.07 6.66 1.10
CA PHE A 53 2.05 5.77 0.55
C PHE A 53 1.24 6.46 -0.55
N HIS A 54 0.68 7.64 -0.28
CA HIS A 54 -0.12 8.37 -1.27
C HIS A 54 0.71 8.77 -2.51
N THR A 55 1.96 9.17 -2.33
CA THR A 55 2.86 9.49 -3.44
C THR A 55 3.14 8.26 -4.31
N SER A 56 3.39 7.11 -3.66
CA SER A 56 3.53 5.82 -4.35
C SER A 56 2.26 5.42 -5.09
N LEU A 57 1.09 5.58 -4.48
CA LEU A 57 -0.20 5.33 -5.13
C LEU A 57 -0.35 6.17 -6.41
N LEU A 58 -0.01 7.45 -6.38
CA LEU A 58 -0.03 8.28 -7.58
C LEU A 58 0.99 7.85 -8.64
N ALA A 59 2.17 7.37 -8.23
CA ALA A 59 3.17 6.85 -9.15
C ALA A 59 2.73 5.54 -9.80
N GLU A 60 2.18 4.61 -9.02
CA GLU A 60 1.62 3.34 -9.49
C GLU A 60 0.51 3.59 -10.54
N ARG A 61 -0.37 4.57 -10.29
CA ARG A 61 -1.40 5.00 -11.24
C ARG A 61 -0.82 5.38 -12.60
N LEU A 62 0.29 6.10 -12.63
CA LEU A 62 0.94 6.50 -13.88
C LEU A 62 1.52 5.28 -14.61
N LEU A 63 2.11 4.34 -13.86
CA LEU A 63 2.69 3.12 -14.39
C LEU A 63 1.61 2.19 -14.97
N LEU A 64 0.50 1.98 -14.25
CA LEU A 64 -0.63 1.16 -14.71
C LEU A 64 -1.27 1.75 -15.98
N ASN A 65 -1.52 3.07 -16.02
CA ASN A 65 -2.03 3.74 -17.22
C ASN A 65 -1.08 3.62 -18.43
N SER A 66 0.22 3.50 -18.17
CA SER A 66 1.25 3.42 -19.20
C SER A 66 1.59 1.97 -19.60
N GLY A 67 0.97 0.97 -18.96
CA GLY A 67 1.21 -0.45 -19.21
C GLY A 67 2.44 -1.05 -18.52
N PHE A 68 3.11 -0.32 -17.62
CA PHE A 68 4.29 -0.75 -16.87
C PHE A 68 3.89 -1.56 -15.62
N CYS A 69 3.30 -2.75 -15.84
CA CYS A 69 2.72 -3.56 -14.76
C CYS A 69 3.76 -4.10 -13.77
N HIS A 70 4.99 -4.38 -14.24
CA HIS A 70 6.06 -4.87 -13.37
C HIS A 70 6.53 -3.79 -12.40
N GLU A 71 6.75 -2.58 -12.92
CA GLU A 71 7.12 -1.42 -12.14
C GLU A 71 5.99 -1.04 -11.18
N ALA A 72 4.73 -1.08 -11.62
CA ALA A 72 3.58 -0.86 -10.76
C ALA A 72 3.56 -1.85 -9.57
N TYR A 73 3.85 -3.13 -9.81
CA TYR A 73 3.98 -4.12 -8.75
C TYR A 73 5.10 -3.81 -7.76
N CYS A 74 6.25 -3.31 -8.23
CA CYS A 74 7.32 -2.83 -7.34
C CYS A 74 6.85 -1.66 -6.45
N ILE A 75 5.99 -0.78 -6.97
CA ILE A 75 5.40 0.30 -6.19
C ILE A 75 4.37 -0.24 -5.17
N LEU A 76 3.53 -1.20 -5.55
CA LEU A 76 2.61 -1.89 -4.64
C LEU A 76 3.35 -2.51 -3.44
N ARG A 77 4.52 -3.11 -3.67
CA ARG A 77 5.38 -3.65 -2.60
C ARG A 77 5.83 -2.57 -1.63
N LEU A 78 6.30 -1.43 -2.13
CA LEU A 78 6.70 -0.30 -1.29
C LEU A 78 5.52 0.24 -0.48
N MET A 79 4.33 0.35 -1.10
CA MET A 79 3.11 0.76 -0.41
C MET A 79 2.76 -0.20 0.74
N LEU A 80 2.95 -1.51 0.52
CA LEU A 80 2.70 -2.53 1.54
C LEU A 80 3.68 -2.42 2.70
N GLU A 81 4.98 -2.24 2.42
CA GLU A 81 6.00 -1.99 3.45
C GLU A 81 5.64 -0.76 4.31
N TYR A 82 5.19 0.33 3.69
CA TYR A 82 4.73 1.52 4.44
C TYR A 82 3.53 1.21 5.33
N THR A 83 2.58 0.40 4.85
CA THR A 83 1.38 0.02 5.61
C THR A 83 1.73 -0.84 6.81
N ILE A 84 2.57 -1.86 6.62
CA ILE A 84 3.06 -2.73 7.70
C ILE A 84 3.83 -1.90 8.73
N THR A 85 4.77 -1.07 8.27
CA THR A 85 5.57 -0.20 9.14
C THR A 85 4.67 0.73 9.95
N LEU A 86 3.65 1.30 9.32
CA LEU A 86 2.70 2.18 10.00
C LEU A 86 1.94 1.44 11.10
N LYS A 87 1.34 0.30 10.78
CA LYS A 87 0.63 -0.53 11.78
C LYS A 87 1.57 -0.94 12.91
N PHE A 88 2.81 -1.29 12.59
CA PHE A 88 3.82 -1.66 13.58
C PHE A 88 4.11 -0.50 14.52
N ILE A 89 4.32 0.71 14.00
CA ILE A 89 4.54 1.92 14.81
C ILE A 89 3.33 2.18 15.71
N LEU A 90 2.10 2.02 15.20
CA LEU A 90 0.89 2.30 15.97
C LEU A 90 0.67 1.40 17.19
N LEU A 91 1.32 0.22 17.25
CA LEU A 91 1.28 -0.62 18.45
C LEU A 91 2.00 0.04 19.64
N GLN A 92 3.10 0.77 19.41
CA GLN A 92 3.86 1.50 20.42
C GLN A 92 4.47 2.79 19.80
N PRO A 93 3.66 3.85 19.62
CA PRO A 93 4.01 4.98 18.75
C PRO A 93 5.31 5.70 19.11
N ASP A 94 5.56 5.96 20.38
CA ASP A 94 6.73 6.75 20.80
C ASP A 94 8.03 5.95 20.66
N GLU A 95 8.05 4.72 21.14
CA GLU A 95 9.25 3.87 21.08
C GLU A 95 9.59 3.46 19.64
N ARG A 96 8.59 3.04 18.86
CA ARG A 96 8.81 2.51 17.50
C ARG A 96 9.06 3.63 16.49
N ALA A 97 8.51 4.82 16.67
CA ALA A 97 8.83 5.97 15.82
C ALA A 97 10.27 6.46 16.02
N VAL A 98 10.79 6.43 17.26
CA VAL A 98 12.20 6.77 17.52
C VAL A 98 13.12 5.78 16.82
N ARG A 99 12.86 4.46 16.98
CA ARG A 99 13.62 3.42 16.26
C ARG A 99 13.58 3.62 14.75
N TYR A 100 12.41 3.93 14.19
CA TYR A 100 12.26 4.22 12.76
C TYR A 100 13.14 5.39 12.30
N LEU A 101 13.19 6.46 13.08
CA LEU A 101 14.00 7.64 12.73
C LEU A 101 15.50 7.38 12.86
N ASP A 102 15.91 6.64 13.89
CA ASP A 102 17.31 6.26 14.09
C ASP A 102 17.80 5.40 12.91
N ASP A 103 17.01 4.41 12.49
CA ASP A 103 17.36 3.53 11.38
C ASP A 103 17.36 4.27 10.03
N THR A 104 16.41 5.17 9.80
CA THR A 104 16.37 5.97 8.55
C THR A 104 17.48 7.03 8.49
N ALA A 105 17.93 7.55 9.63
CA ALA A 105 19.06 8.48 9.70
C ALA A 105 20.42 7.77 9.56
N ALA A 106 20.54 6.53 10.05
CA ALA A 106 21.78 5.75 10.00
C ALA A 106 21.99 5.01 8.66
N ALA A 107 20.92 4.73 7.90
CA ALA A 107 21.01 3.90 6.72
C ALA A 107 21.43 4.67 5.44
N SER A 108 22.43 4.13 4.73
CA SER A 108 22.72 4.42 3.31
C SER A 108 21.97 3.49 2.34
N ARG A 109 21.02 2.68 2.87
CA ARG A 109 20.19 1.70 2.16
C ARG A 109 18.73 1.79 2.61
N PRO A 110 17.76 1.33 1.80
CA PRO A 110 16.35 1.35 2.20
C PRO A 110 16.09 0.25 3.25
N PHE A 111 15.57 0.66 4.40
CA PHE A 111 14.88 -0.13 5.45
C PHE A 111 15.52 -1.45 5.90
N ASP A 112 16.24 -1.42 7.04
CA ASP A 112 16.76 -2.62 7.74
C ASP A 112 15.77 -3.14 8.81
N PHE A 113 14.48 -2.91 8.62
CA PHE A 113 13.45 -3.48 9.46
C PHE A 113 13.08 -4.87 8.95
N ASP A 114 12.96 -5.83 9.87
CA ASP A 114 12.47 -7.18 9.59
C ASP A 114 10.96 -7.10 9.28
N ILE A 115 10.64 -6.82 8.01
CA ILE A 115 9.27 -6.73 7.50
C ILE A 115 8.46 -8.01 7.80
N PRO A 116 9.00 -9.23 7.64
CA PRO A 116 8.35 -10.45 8.13
C PRO A 116 7.95 -10.40 9.60
N LEU A 117 8.85 -9.97 10.49
CA LEU A 117 8.54 -9.82 11.92
C LEU A 117 7.44 -8.78 12.16
N MET A 118 7.52 -7.63 11.49
CA MET A 118 6.49 -6.59 11.62
C MET A 118 5.12 -7.04 11.12
N ALA A 119 5.09 -7.78 10.01
CA ALA A 119 3.87 -8.36 9.47
C ALA A 119 3.28 -9.36 10.47
N ASP A 120 4.12 -10.12 11.19
CA ASP A 120 3.65 -11.03 12.23
C ASP A 120 2.96 -10.27 13.38
N GLU A 121 3.62 -9.26 13.92
CA GLU A 121 3.08 -8.44 15.02
C GLU A 121 1.81 -7.66 14.65
N THR A 122 1.64 -7.34 13.36
CA THR A 122 0.53 -6.51 12.86
C THR A 122 -0.61 -7.30 12.21
N ASN A 123 -0.53 -8.63 12.27
CA ASN A 123 -1.45 -9.56 11.60
C ASN A 123 -1.57 -9.32 10.09
N MET A 124 -0.43 -9.09 9.43
CA MET A 124 -0.32 -8.85 7.98
C MET A 124 0.47 -9.96 7.26
N GLN A 125 0.62 -11.14 7.88
CA GLN A 125 1.38 -12.27 7.31
C GLN A 125 0.82 -12.71 5.94
N GLU A 126 -0.49 -12.59 5.74
CA GLU A 126 -1.15 -12.90 4.46
C GLU A 126 -0.64 -12.03 3.28
N TRP A 127 -0.03 -10.88 3.58
CA TRP A 127 0.52 -9.96 2.59
C TRP A 127 1.99 -10.23 2.27
N LEU A 128 2.68 -11.07 3.06
CA LEU A 128 4.08 -11.41 2.83
C LEU A 128 4.37 -11.97 1.43
N PRO A 129 3.51 -12.79 0.79
CA PRO A 129 3.73 -13.23 -0.58
C PRO A 129 3.91 -12.07 -1.58
N VAL A 130 3.30 -10.89 -1.34
CA VAL A 130 3.47 -9.70 -2.18
C VAL A 130 4.89 -9.14 -2.06
N ILE A 131 5.48 -9.20 -0.86
CA ILE A 131 6.83 -8.69 -0.53
C ILE A 131 7.90 -9.71 -0.93
N GLU A 132 7.65 -10.97 -0.60
CA GLU A 132 8.59 -12.07 -0.79
C GLU A 132 8.74 -12.44 -2.25
N HIS A 133 7.79 -12.11 -3.13
CA HIS A 133 7.86 -12.46 -4.54
C HIS A 133 9.16 -11.92 -5.13
N PRO A 134 10.18 -12.78 -5.30
CA PRO A 134 11.37 -12.41 -6.00
C PRO A 134 10.98 -12.46 -7.47
N LEU A 135 11.90 -12.13 -8.35
CA LEU A 135 11.83 -12.58 -9.73
C LEU A 135 11.98 -14.14 -9.81
N SER A 136 11.23 -14.93 -9.04
CA SER A 136 11.21 -16.40 -9.10
C SER A 136 9.95 -16.88 -9.81
N GLY A 137 10.01 -16.86 -11.13
CA GLY A 137 9.34 -17.87 -11.96
C GLY A 137 7.82 -17.86 -12.02
N CYS A 138 7.13 -16.75 -11.70
CA CYS A 138 5.73 -16.64 -12.11
C CYS A 138 5.69 -16.39 -13.62
N SER A 139 5.29 -17.44 -14.34
CA SER A 139 5.22 -17.57 -15.79
C SER A 139 3.94 -16.97 -16.37
N SER A 140 3.31 -16.04 -15.66
CA SER A 140 2.14 -15.30 -16.12
C SER A 140 2.43 -13.80 -15.99
N PRO A 141 2.13 -12.97 -17.00
CA PRO A 141 2.09 -11.53 -16.79
C PRO A 141 1.15 -11.26 -15.61
N LEU A 142 1.60 -10.48 -14.63
CA LEU A 142 0.68 -9.87 -13.67
C LEU A 142 -0.32 -9.08 -14.50
N GLU A 143 -1.58 -9.52 -14.50
CA GLU A 143 -2.61 -8.77 -15.19
C GLU A 143 -2.77 -7.44 -14.47
N ALA A 144 -2.88 -6.35 -15.23
CA ALA A 144 -3.07 -5.02 -14.65
C ALA A 144 -4.28 -4.97 -13.70
N GLY A 145 -5.28 -5.83 -13.93
CA GLY A 145 -6.43 -6.02 -13.04
C GLY A 145 -6.07 -6.54 -11.66
N ASP A 146 -5.17 -7.52 -11.54
CA ASP A 146 -4.76 -8.11 -10.26
C ASP A 146 -3.97 -7.12 -9.41
N VAL A 147 -3.04 -6.39 -10.04
CA VAL A 147 -2.29 -5.32 -9.37
C VAL A 147 -3.27 -4.26 -8.88
N LEU A 148 -4.15 -3.78 -9.74
CA LEU A 148 -5.15 -2.75 -9.41
C LEU A 148 -6.08 -3.18 -8.27
N ALA A 149 -6.56 -4.44 -8.26
CA ALA A 149 -7.40 -4.98 -7.20
C ALA A 149 -6.65 -5.01 -5.86
N LYS A 150 -5.41 -5.49 -5.84
CA LYS A 150 -4.58 -5.51 -4.63
C LYS A 150 -4.26 -4.11 -4.12
N SER A 151 -4.01 -3.15 -5.01
CA SER A 151 -3.77 -1.77 -4.62
C SER A 151 -5.02 -1.11 -4.04
N CYS A 152 -6.22 -1.46 -4.53
CA CYS A 152 -7.48 -1.03 -3.91
C CYS A 152 -7.63 -1.59 -2.48
N GLU A 153 -7.44 -2.89 -2.30
CA GLU A 153 -7.50 -3.56 -0.99
C GLU A 153 -6.52 -2.92 0.00
N LEU A 154 -5.27 -2.73 -0.43
CA LEU A 154 -4.23 -2.15 0.41
C LEU A 154 -4.51 -0.69 0.75
N THR A 155 -5.02 0.10 -0.19
CA THR A 155 -5.39 1.50 0.06
C THR A 155 -6.56 1.59 1.04
N ALA A 156 -7.55 0.71 0.93
CA ALA A 156 -8.63 0.62 1.90
C ALA A 156 -8.10 0.29 3.32
N LEU A 157 -7.19 -0.67 3.42
CA LEU A 157 -6.53 -1.03 4.68
C LEU A 157 -5.72 0.13 5.28
N MET A 158 -5.00 0.88 4.44
CA MET A 158 -4.24 2.06 4.87
C MET A 158 -5.18 3.15 5.42
N LEU A 159 -6.28 3.44 4.72
CA LEU A 159 -7.30 4.39 5.16
C LEU A 159 -7.95 3.96 6.48
N GLU A 160 -8.26 2.67 6.66
CA GLU A 160 -8.79 2.12 7.90
C GLU A 160 -7.79 2.27 9.05
N THR A 161 -6.53 1.93 8.81
CA THR A 161 -5.43 2.08 9.78
C THR A 161 -5.30 3.53 10.26
N CYS A 162 -5.55 4.50 9.37
CA CYS A 162 -5.49 5.92 9.70
C CYS A 162 -6.74 6.44 10.43
N ARG A 163 -7.88 5.74 10.34
CA ARG A 163 -9.14 6.11 11.03
C ARG A 163 -9.19 5.61 12.48
N ASN A 164 -8.55 4.48 12.78
CA ASN A 164 -8.59 3.84 14.10
C ASN A 164 -7.55 4.37 15.10
N ARG A 165 -7.10 5.61 14.91
CA ARG A 165 -6.17 6.33 15.80
C ARG A 165 -6.91 7.28 16.73
#